data_AF-A0A2A9NDX4-F1
#
_entry.id   AF-A0A2A9NDX4-F1
#
_cell.length_a   1.000
_cell.length_b   1.000
_cell.length_c   1.000
_cell.angle_alpha   90.00
_cell.angle_beta   90.00
_cell.angle_gamma   90.00
#
_symmetry.space_group_name_H-M   'P 1'
#
loop_
_entity.id
_entity.type
_entity.pdbx_description
1 polymer ?
#
loop_
_entity_poly.entity_id
_entity_poly.type
_entity_poly.pdbx_seq_one_letter_code
_entity_poly.pdbx_strand_id
1 'polypeptide(L)'
;MSTCDHIPANPDVSAIGIRINLYVTTLLLALVPNTDSTAELLQVLTSNAGISGTALLITALIETGKGQLSLYHAIFIIHALFFLGINISPTAKYKEEREIRLLLSMFLTYSLLLLFTGYALYIWATAPKFGQPSRCNDQINISCSL
;
A
#
# COMPACT_ATOMS: atom_id res chain seq x y z
N MET A 1 22.05 17.47 -20.77
CA MET A 1 20.77 17.36 -20.02
C MET A 1 19.97 16.26 -20.67
N SER A 2 19.92 15.07 -20.08
CA SER A 2 19.00 14.02 -20.49
C SER A 2 17.66 14.28 -19.80
N THR A 3 16.67 14.75 -20.57
CA THR A 3 15.31 14.98 -20.08
C THR A 3 14.68 13.63 -19.74
N CYS A 4 14.31 13.44 -18.48
CA CYS A 4 13.68 12.21 -18.01
C CYS A 4 12.16 12.29 -18.25
N ASP A 5 11.76 12.36 -19.52
CA ASP A 5 10.37 12.68 -19.90
C ASP A 5 9.41 11.51 -19.78
N HIS A 6 9.90 10.28 -19.60
CA HIS A 6 9.04 9.10 -19.55
C HIS A 6 9.49 8.08 -18.52
N ILE A 7 8.82 8.05 -17.37
CA ILE A 7 8.83 6.91 -16.46
C ILE A 7 7.87 5.88 -17.06
N PRO A 8 8.30 4.66 -17.45
CA PRO A 8 7.42 3.66 -18.02
C PRO A 8 6.37 3.26 -16.97
N ALA A 9 5.09 3.27 -17.34
CA ALA A 9 4.02 2.86 -16.45
C ALA A 9 4.13 1.37 -16.17
N ASN A 10 4.13 0.99 -14.89
CA ASN A 10 4.04 -0.41 -14.50
C ASN A 10 2.54 -0.80 -14.34
N PRO A 11 1.96 -1.63 -15.22
CA PRO A 11 0.55 -2.00 -15.15
C PRO A 11 0.21 -2.76 -13.87
N ASP A 12 1.15 -3.50 -13.27
CA ASP A 12 0.88 -4.30 -12.07
C ASP A 12 0.71 -3.44 -10.82
N VAL A 13 1.21 -2.21 -10.85
CA VAL A 13 1.24 -1.28 -9.72
C VAL A 13 0.33 -0.07 -9.94
N SER A 14 0.26 0.38 -11.19
CA SER A 14 -0.43 1.60 -11.59
C SER A 14 -1.56 1.33 -12.59
N ALA A 15 -2.04 0.08 -12.68
CA ALA A 15 -3.25 -0.22 -13.44
C ALA A 15 -4.41 0.69 -13.01
N ILE A 16 -5.28 0.96 -13.99
CA ILE A 16 -6.49 1.74 -13.78
C ILE A 16 -7.36 1.15 -12.66
N GLY A 17 -7.41 -0.18 -12.54
CA GLY A 17 -8.18 -0.89 -11.51
C GLY A 17 -7.71 -0.59 -10.09
N ILE A 18 -6.40 -0.51 -9.85
CA ILE A 18 -5.84 -0.21 -8.53
C ILE A 18 -6.19 1.23 -8.14
N ARG A 19 -6.06 2.18 -9.07
CA ARG A 19 -6.39 3.58 -8.84
C ARG A 19 -7.88 3.78 -8.57
N ILE A 20 -8.75 3.14 -9.37
CA ILE A 20 -10.20 3.19 -9.18
C ILE A 20 -10.57 2.62 -7.81
N ASN A 21 -10.04 1.45 -7.45
CA ASN A 21 -10.33 0.82 -6.15
C ASN A 21 -9.88 1.70 -4.98
N LEU A 22 -8.68 2.30 -5.07
CA LEU A 22 -8.20 3.29 -4.10
C LEU A 22 -9.18 4.46 -3.99
N TYR A 23 -9.47 5.17 -5.09
CA TYR A 23 -10.31 6.36 -5.05
C TYR A 23 -11.72 6.09 -4.56
N VAL A 24 -12.35 5.01 -5.04
CA VAL A 24 -13.70 4.62 -4.63
C VAL A 24 -13.71 4.26 -3.15
N THR A 25 -12.78 3.42 -2.69
CA THR A 25 -12.75 2.98 -1.29
C THR A 25 -12.47 4.15 -0.35
N THR A 26 -11.51 5.03 -0.68
CA THR A 26 -11.21 6.22 0.13
C THR A 26 -12.38 7.20 0.14
N LEU A 27 -13.06 7.41 -0.99
CA LEU A 27 -14.24 8.28 -1.07
C LEU A 27 -15.40 7.72 -0.23
N LEU A 28 -15.67 6.42 -0.31
CA LEU A 28 -16.73 5.79 0.49
C LEU A 28 -16.41 5.87 1.99
N LEU A 29 -15.17 5.61 2.39
CA LEU A 29 -14.75 5.75 3.80
C LEU A 29 -14.85 7.20 4.30
N ALA A 30 -14.63 8.20 3.44
CA ALA A 30 -14.75 9.60 3.82
C ALA A 30 -16.21 10.09 3.90
N LEU A 31 -17.10 9.54 3.06
CA LEU A 31 -18.50 9.97 2.99
C LEU A 31 -19.43 9.22 3.93
N VAL A 32 -19.14 7.95 4.23
CA VAL A 32 -20.02 7.11 5.06
C VAL A 32 -19.80 7.45 6.53
N PRO A 33 -20.80 8.01 7.22
CA PRO A 33 -20.68 8.34 8.64
C PRO A 33 -20.59 7.04 9.45
N ASN A 34 -19.83 7.07 10.56
CA ASN A 34 -19.72 5.92 11.45
C ASN A 34 -20.94 5.87 12.39
N THR A 35 -21.95 5.09 12.00
CA THR A 35 -23.18 4.86 12.75
C THR A 35 -23.45 3.36 12.84
N ASP A 36 -24.26 2.91 13.81
CA ASP A 36 -24.58 1.47 13.95
C ASP A 36 -25.18 0.86 12.68
N SER A 37 -25.91 1.65 11.88
CA SER A 37 -26.51 1.21 10.61
C SER A 37 -25.48 1.05 9.49
N THR A 38 -24.33 1.73 9.56
CA THR A 38 -23.28 1.74 8.53
C THR A 38 -22.03 0.98 8.95
N ALA A 39 -21.98 0.50 10.20
CA ALA A 39 -20.84 -0.22 10.75
C ALA A 39 -20.47 -1.47 9.94
N GLU A 40 -21.44 -2.23 9.46
CA GLU A 40 -21.19 -3.41 8.61
C GLU A 40 -20.57 -3.02 7.26
N LEU A 41 -21.07 -1.95 6.65
CA LEU A 41 -20.50 -1.42 5.40
C LEU A 41 -19.06 -0.93 5.61
N LEU A 42 -18.80 -0.18 6.69
CA LEU A 42 -17.46 0.27 7.05
C LEU A 42 -16.51 -0.90 7.32
N GLN A 43 -16.99 -1.97 7.95
CA GLN A 43 -16.21 -3.18 8.20
C GLN A 43 -15.79 -3.85 6.89
N VAL A 44 -16.71 -4.00 5.94
CA VAL A 44 -16.43 -4.56 4.61
C VAL A 44 -15.47 -3.66 3.82
N LEU A 45 -15.69 -2.34 3.82
CA LEU A 45 -14.81 -1.38 3.15
C LEU A 45 -13.39 -1.41 3.73
N THR A 46 -13.26 -1.44 5.05
CA THR A 46 -11.96 -1.50 5.73
C THR A 46 -11.24 -2.83 5.42
N SER A 47 -11.97 -3.95 5.42
CA SER A 47 -11.43 -5.25 5.04
C SER A 47 -10.98 -5.28 3.57
N ASN A 48 -11.76 -4.70 2.66
CA ASN A 48 -11.42 -4.59 1.25
C ASN A 48 -10.16 -3.73 1.04
N ALA A 49 -10.10 -2.58 1.72
CA ALA A 49 -8.95 -1.68 1.67
C ALA A 49 -7.68 -2.38 2.15
N GLY A 50 -7.75 -3.10 3.28
CA GLY A 50 -6.62 -3.82 3.85
C GLY A 50 -6.12 -5.00 3.00
N ILE A 51 -7.03 -5.78 2.39
CA ILE A 51 -6.67 -6.86 1.44
C ILE A 51 -6.01 -6.26 0.20
N SER A 52 -6.60 -5.20 -0.36
CA SER A 52 -6.08 -4.49 -1.53
C SER A 52 -4.69 -3.89 -1.26
N GLY A 53 -4.50 -3.27 -0.09
CA GLY A 53 -3.21 -2.75 0.34
C GLY A 53 -2.18 -3.87 0.53
N THR A 54 -2.56 -4.99 1.13
CA THR A 54 -1.64 -6.13 1.29
C THR A 54 -1.20 -6.71 -0.06
N ALA A 55 -2.13 -6.86 -1.00
CA ALA A 55 -1.81 -7.28 -2.36
C ALA A 55 -0.84 -6.30 -3.04
N LEU A 56 -1.07 -4.99 -2.89
CA LEU A 56 -0.21 -3.95 -3.44
C LEU A 56 1.21 -4.00 -2.83
N LEU A 57 1.33 -4.24 -1.51
CA LEU A 57 2.63 -4.40 -0.86
C LEU A 57 3.39 -5.62 -1.39
N ILE A 58 2.71 -6.75 -1.57
CA ILE A 58 3.32 -7.96 -2.13
C ILE A 58 3.79 -7.71 -3.56
N THR A 59 2.95 -7.11 -4.41
CA THR A 59 3.32 -6.73 -5.77
C THR A 59 4.53 -5.80 -5.77
N ALA A 60 4.56 -4.79 -4.90
CA ALA A 60 5.68 -3.87 -4.79
C ALA A 60 6.99 -4.58 -4.44
N LEU A 61 6.97 -5.54 -3.51
CA LEU A 61 8.14 -6.33 -3.14
C LEU A 61 8.64 -7.19 -4.31
N ILE A 62 7.72 -7.85 -5.02
CA ILE A 62 8.06 -8.69 -6.19
C ILE A 62 8.65 -7.84 -7.31
N GLU A 63 8.00 -6.74 -7.67
CA GLU A 63 8.44 -5.84 -8.74
C GLU A 63 9.75 -5.11 -8.40
N THR A 64 9.96 -4.80 -7.11
CA THR A 64 11.24 -4.28 -6.62
C THR A 64 12.35 -5.32 -6.79
N GLY A 65 12.09 -6.58 -6.43
CA GLY A 65 13.05 -7.68 -6.59
C GLY A 65 13.45 -7.95 -8.05
N LYS A 66 12.52 -7.72 -8.99
CA LYS A 66 12.80 -7.81 -10.43
C LYS A 66 13.55 -6.60 -11.00
N GLY A 67 13.72 -5.53 -10.23
CA GLY A 67 14.30 -4.26 -10.70
C GLY A 67 13.42 -3.53 -11.72
N GLN A 68 12.14 -3.87 -11.82
CA GLN A 68 11.16 -3.30 -12.76
C GLN A 68 10.38 -2.12 -12.16
N LEU A 69 10.57 -1.86 -10.87
CA LEU A 69 9.94 -0.75 -10.16
C LEU A 69 10.82 0.50 -10.20
N SER A 70 10.28 1.62 -10.68
CA SER A 70 10.94 2.92 -10.57
C SER A 70 10.70 3.55 -9.20
N LEU A 71 11.58 4.49 -8.81
CA LEU A 71 11.45 5.21 -7.53
C LEU A 71 10.08 5.90 -7.39
N TYR A 72 9.58 6.51 -8.47
CA TYR A 72 8.26 7.13 -8.50
C TYR A 72 7.14 6.15 -8.14
N HIS A 73 7.14 4.95 -8.74
CA HIS A 73 6.12 3.93 -8.45
C HIS A 73 6.23 3.42 -7.01
N ALA A 74 7.46 3.24 -6.50
CA ALA A 74 7.67 2.82 -5.12
C ALA A 74 7.10 3.84 -4.11
N ILE A 75 7.36 5.13 -4.33
CA ILE A 75 6.84 6.20 -3.47
C ILE A 75 5.32 6.28 -3.56
N PHE A 76 4.76 6.19 -4.77
CA PHE A 76 3.31 6.17 -4.97
C PHE A 76 2.66 5.01 -4.19
N ILE A 77 3.26 3.80 -4.25
CA ILE A 77 2.79 2.66 -3.47
C ILE A 77 2.85 2.95 -1.97
N ILE A 78 3.97 3.48 -1.45
CA ILE A 78 4.11 3.77 -0.01
C ILE A 78 2.98 4.70 0.46
N HIS A 79 2.68 5.75 -0.31
CA HIS A 79 1.59 6.67 0.00
C HIS A 79 0.21 6.01 -0.15
N ALA A 80 -0.01 5.23 -1.20
CA ALA A 80 -1.25 4.49 -1.39
C ALA A 80 -1.51 3.53 -0.22
N LEU A 81 -0.49 2.78 0.21
CA LEU A 81 -0.55 1.87 1.36
C LEU A 81 -0.85 2.61 2.67
N PHE A 82 -0.33 3.82 2.84
CA PHE A 82 -0.66 4.66 3.99
C PHE A 82 -2.15 5.04 4.02
N PHE A 83 -2.77 5.32 2.87
CA PHE A 83 -4.20 5.67 2.79
C PHE A 83 -5.15 4.47 2.79
N LEU A 84 -4.81 3.37 2.09
CA LEU A 84 -5.61 2.13 2.07
C LEU A 84 -5.53 1.38 3.40
N GLY A 85 -4.40 1.51 4.10
CA GLY A 85 -4.06 0.65 5.22
C GLY A 85 -3.67 -0.75 4.77
N ILE A 86 -3.04 -1.49 5.68
CA ILE A 86 -2.61 -2.87 5.47
C ILE A 86 -3.17 -3.68 6.62
N ASN A 87 -4.29 -4.35 6.37
CA ASN A 87 -4.97 -5.15 7.38
C ASN A 87 -5.58 -6.39 6.71
N ILE A 88 -5.30 -7.55 7.26
CA ILE A 88 -6.08 -8.76 6.97
C ILE A 88 -6.72 -9.13 8.30
N SER A 89 -7.94 -8.62 8.51
CA SER A 89 -8.73 -9.00 9.68
C SER A 89 -9.68 -10.12 9.26
N PRO A 90 -9.62 -11.31 9.90
CA PRO A 90 -10.62 -12.35 9.69
C PRO A 90 -11.97 -11.87 10.25
N THR A 91 -12.85 -11.43 9.35
CA THR A 91 -14.18 -10.86 9.67
C THR A 91 -15.22 -11.91 10.07
N ALA A 92 -14.85 -13.19 10.08
CA ALA A 92 -15.80 -14.28 10.24
C ALA A 92 -16.23 -14.48 11.71
N LYS A 93 -17.54 -14.53 11.94
CA LYS A 93 -18.17 -14.77 13.26
C LYS A 93 -18.14 -16.26 13.64
N TYR A 94 -16.96 -16.86 13.74
CA TYR A 94 -16.81 -18.19 14.34
C TYR A 94 -16.64 -18.04 15.86
N LYS A 95 -17.43 -18.80 16.62
CA LYS A 95 -17.65 -18.62 18.05
C LYS A 95 -16.56 -19.27 18.92
N GLU A 96 -15.84 -20.27 18.41
CA GLU A 96 -15.10 -21.21 19.27
C GLU A 96 -13.60 -20.92 19.44
N GLU A 97 -12.97 -20.06 18.63
CA GLU A 97 -11.52 -19.80 18.74
C GLU A 97 -11.16 -18.30 18.70
N ARG A 98 -11.82 -17.50 19.55
CA ARG A 98 -11.62 -16.04 19.60
C ARG A 98 -10.17 -15.64 19.92
N GLU A 99 -9.54 -16.31 20.88
CA GLU A 99 -8.17 -15.99 21.32
C GLU A 99 -7.11 -16.29 20.25
N ILE A 100 -7.18 -17.49 19.63
CA ILE A 100 -6.28 -17.87 18.53
C ILE A 100 -6.46 -16.91 17.35
N ARG A 101 -7.70 -16.55 17.01
CA ARG A 101 -7.99 -15.59 15.95
C ARG A 101 -7.43 -14.20 16.25
N LEU A 102 -7.55 -13.73 17.50
CA LEU A 102 -6.99 -12.45 17.93
C LEU A 102 -5.47 -12.46 17.86
N LEU A 103 -4.83 -13.52 18.37
CA LEU A 103 -3.38 -13.69 18.29
C LEU A 103 -2.89 -13.76 16.85
N LEU A 104 -3.56 -14.53 15.98
CA LEU A 104 -3.23 -14.63 14.57
C LEU A 104 -3.39 -13.28 13.85
N SER A 105 -4.53 -12.60 14.09
CA SER A 105 -4.80 -11.28 13.52
C SER A 105 -3.77 -10.25 13.98
N MET A 106 -3.43 -10.24 15.27
CA MET A 106 -2.40 -9.39 15.84
C MET A 106 -1.04 -9.68 15.21
N PHE A 107 -0.61 -10.94 15.22
CA PHE A 107 0.65 -11.37 14.63
C PHE A 107 0.78 -10.94 13.16
N LEU A 108 -0.28 -11.18 12.38
CA LEU A 108 -0.29 -10.89 10.95
C LEU A 108 -0.29 -9.36 10.70
N THR A 109 -1.08 -8.60 11.45
CA THR A 109 -1.13 -7.14 11.35
C THR A 109 0.22 -6.50 11.73
N TYR A 110 0.83 -6.93 12.83
CA TYR A 110 2.15 -6.45 13.23
C TYR A 110 3.24 -6.84 12.22
N SER A 111 3.20 -8.06 11.69
CA SER A 111 4.13 -8.52 10.66
C SER A 111 4.02 -7.67 9.39
N LEU A 112 2.80 -7.37 8.94
CA LEU A 112 2.56 -6.51 7.79
C LEU A 112 3.01 -5.06 8.03
N LEU A 113 2.77 -4.52 9.23
CA LEU A 113 3.24 -3.19 9.60
C LEU A 113 4.76 -3.10 9.59
N LEU A 114 5.46 -4.09 10.15
CA LEU A 114 6.91 -4.16 10.14
C LEU A 114 7.45 -4.30 8.71
N LEU A 115 6.81 -5.13 7.89
CA LEU A 115 7.18 -5.32 6.48
C LEU A 115 7.03 -4.02 5.68
N PHE A 116 5.91 -3.31 5.85
CA PHE A 116 5.69 -2.00 5.24
C PHE A 116 6.73 -0.97 5.69
N THR A 117 6.97 -0.87 7.00
CA THR A 117 7.93 0.09 7.56
C THR A 117 9.34 -0.22 7.07
N GLY A 118 9.74 -1.49 7.06
CA GLY A 118 11.03 -1.92 6.53
C GLY A 118 11.17 -1.64 5.04
N TYR A 119 10.13 -1.90 4.26
CA TYR A 119 10.11 -1.57 2.83
C TYR A 119 10.22 -0.06 2.59
N ALA A 120 9.46 0.76 3.32
CA ALA A 120 9.53 2.21 3.22
C ALA A 120 10.95 2.71 3.53
N LEU A 121 11.53 2.28 4.66
CA LEU A 121 12.90 2.64 5.04
C LEU A 121 13.92 2.20 4.00
N TYR A 122 13.76 1.01 3.42
CA TYR A 122 14.61 0.52 2.34
C TYR A 122 14.55 1.40 1.10
N ILE A 123 13.35 1.78 0.65
CA ILE A 123 13.17 2.69 -0.50
C ILE A 123 13.82 4.04 -0.23
N TRP A 124 13.62 4.62 0.95
CA TRP A 124 14.22 5.91 1.31
C TRP A 124 15.75 5.83 1.41
N ALA A 125 16.28 4.76 2.01
CA ALA A 125 17.73 4.56 2.13
C ALA A 125 18.40 4.31 0.77
N THR A 126 17.68 3.71 -0.18
CA THR A 126 18.18 3.40 -1.53
C THR A 126 17.75 4.41 -2.59
N ALA A 127 16.97 5.43 -2.23
CA ALA A 127 16.36 6.40 -3.15
C ALA A 127 17.29 6.90 -4.28
N PRO A 128 18.52 7.39 -4.03
CA PRO A 128 19.38 7.89 -5.12
C PRO A 128 19.83 6.82 -6.11
N LYS A 129 19.77 5.53 -5.73
CA LYS A 129 20.20 4.40 -6.57
C LYS A 129 19.05 3.46 -6.94
N PHE A 130 17.83 3.76 -6.52
CA PHE A 130 16.70 2.85 -6.64
C PHE A 130 16.15 2.80 -8.07
N GLY A 131 15.91 1.58 -8.56
CA GLY A 131 15.32 1.33 -9.86
C GLY A 131 16.18 1.79 -11.04
N GLN A 132 15.64 1.62 -12.25
CA GLN A 132 16.26 2.10 -13.47
C GLN A 132 15.30 3.01 -14.25
N PRO A 133 15.78 4.12 -14.85
CA PRO A 133 17.12 4.69 -14.73
C PRO A 133 17.28 5.53 -13.44
N SER A 134 18.24 5.17 -12.57
CA SER A 134 18.52 5.87 -11.30
C SER A 134 19.00 7.32 -11.47
N ARG A 135 19.51 7.68 -12.66
CA ARG A 135 20.01 9.03 -13.00
C ARG A 135 18.91 10.10 -13.01
N CYS A 136 17.65 9.67 -13.02
CA CYS A 136 16.49 10.55 -13.01
C CYS A 136 15.95 10.77 -11.59
N ASN A 137 16.49 10.09 -10.58
CA ASN A 137 15.97 10.16 -9.21
C ASN A 137 16.20 11.54 -8.57
N ASP A 138 17.26 12.24 -8.96
CA ASP A 138 17.57 13.60 -8.49
C ASP A 138 16.54 14.65 -8.95
N GLN A 139 15.78 14.36 -10.01
CA GLN A 139 14.69 15.22 -10.50
C GLN A 139 13.38 15.01 -9.74
N ILE A 140 13.25 13.89 -9.04
CA ILE A 140 12.10 13.61 -8.17
C ILE A 140 12.36 14.39 -6.87
N ASN A 141 11.96 15.67 -6.86
CA ASN A 141 12.15 16.54 -5.70
C ASN A 141 11.14 16.17 -4.60
N ILE A 142 11.55 15.26 -3.73
CA ILE A 142 10.77 14.84 -2.58
C ILE A 142 11.30 15.64 -1.40
N SER A 143 10.72 16.82 -1.17
CA SER A 143 11.01 17.60 0.03
C SER A 143 10.59 16.79 1.25
N CYS A 144 11.52 16.05 1.85
CA CYS A 144 11.43 15.65 3.24
C CYS A 144 11.58 16.92 4.08
N SER A 145 10.48 17.62 4.36
CA SER A 145 10.44 18.54 5.49
C SER A 145 10.37 17.71 6.76
N LEU A 146 11.55 17.36 7.27
CA LEU A 146 11.76 17.11 8.69
C LEU A 146 11.79 18.46 9.42
#